data_AF-A0A4V6NMR4-F1
#
_entry.id   AF-A0A4V6NMR4-F1
#
_cell.length_a   1.000
_cell.length_b   1.000
_cell.length_c   1.000
_cell.angle_alpha   90.00
_cell.angle_beta   90.00
_cell.angle_gamma   90.00
#
_symmetry.space_group_name_H-M   'P 1'
#
loop_
_entity.id
_entity.type
_entity.pdbx_description
1 polymer ?
#
loop_
_entity_poly.entity_id
_entity_poly.type
_entity_poly.pdbx_seq_one_letter_code
_entity_poly.pdbx_strand_id
1 'polypeptide(L)'
;MPFIHCCAIVAVYLVQTLIENKMEAKNFRVGNLLTWKDQEDEGKAILTLTGIVLGDCIWLEWEWEDGESDNTDCDLDSIKGISITEDWLINFGFQNHHCWEYRWVTGGLQLIETNGYWYPAVFSHPEMSHEDDQCVSLNRIKYVHELQNLFFAITGKELELKELV
;
A
#
# COMPACT_ATOMS: atom_id res chain seq x y z
N MET A 1 29.76 -7.75 -18.35
CA MET A 1 28.94 -8.18 -17.21
C MET A 1 27.55 -7.57 -17.39
N PRO A 2 26.50 -8.33 -17.73
CA PRO A 2 25.18 -7.78 -18.06
C PRO A 2 24.10 -8.31 -17.10
N PHE A 3 24.24 -8.08 -15.80
CA PHE A 3 23.27 -8.58 -14.81
C PHE A 3 22.44 -7.48 -14.12
N ILE A 4 22.77 -6.20 -14.33
CA ILE A 4 22.08 -5.08 -13.65
C ILE A 4 20.92 -4.51 -14.49
N HIS A 5 20.99 -4.63 -15.83
CA HIS A 5 19.96 -4.10 -16.74
C HIS A 5 18.63 -4.87 -16.73
N CYS A 6 18.56 -6.06 -16.11
CA CYS A 6 17.36 -6.89 -16.17
C CYS A 6 16.31 -6.50 -15.11
N CYS A 7 16.72 -6.04 -13.92
CA CYS A 7 15.78 -5.75 -12.83
C CYS A 7 14.96 -4.47 -13.06
N ALA A 8 15.56 -3.41 -13.60
CA ALA A 8 14.86 -2.15 -13.84
C ALA A 8 13.78 -2.29 -14.93
N ILE A 9 14.09 -3.04 -16.00
CA ILE A 9 13.14 -3.28 -17.10
C ILE A 9 11.95 -4.13 -16.62
N VAL A 10 12.20 -5.15 -15.78
CA VAL A 10 11.13 -5.98 -15.22
C VAL A 10 10.22 -5.16 -14.30
N ALA A 11 10.76 -4.28 -13.46
CA ALA A 11 9.96 -3.40 -12.60
C ALA A 11 9.08 -2.44 -13.43
N VAL A 12 9.63 -1.82 -14.48
CA VAL A 12 8.87 -0.94 -15.39
C VAL A 12 7.76 -1.71 -16.11
N TYR A 13 8.02 -2.92 -16.61
CA TYR A 13 6.99 -3.74 -17.26
C TYR A 13 5.92 -4.26 -16.29
N LEU A 14 6.28 -4.60 -15.05
CA LEU A 14 5.30 -5.00 -14.03
C LEU A 14 4.38 -3.83 -13.67
N VAL A 15 4.96 -2.64 -13.48
CA VAL A 15 4.21 -1.40 -13.25
C VAL A 15 3.32 -1.06 -14.44
N GLN A 16 3.80 -1.23 -15.68
CA GLN A 16 2.99 -1.06 -16.89
C GLN A 16 1.78 -2.02 -16.93
N THR A 17 1.98 -3.28 -16.54
CA THR A 17 0.92 -4.30 -16.50
C THR A 17 -0.10 -4.02 -15.37
N LEU A 18 0.35 -3.41 -14.27
CA LEU A 18 -0.51 -2.93 -13.18
C LEU A 18 -1.25 -1.62 -13.54
N ILE A 19 -0.70 -0.81 -14.45
CA ILE A 19 -1.38 0.37 -15.00
C ILE A 19 -2.51 -0.05 -15.94
N GLU A 20 -2.34 -1.12 -16.71
CA GLU A 20 -3.35 -1.65 -17.63
C GLU A 20 -4.50 -2.37 -16.90
N ASN A 21 -4.20 -3.01 -15.76
CA ASN A 21 -5.22 -3.50 -14.85
C ASN A 21 -5.66 -2.37 -13.93
N LYS A 22 -6.71 -1.64 -14.30
CA LYS A 22 -7.41 -0.68 -13.43
C LYS A 22 -7.49 -1.27 -12.02
N MET A 23 -6.72 -0.72 -11.07
CA MET A 23 -6.87 -1.06 -9.65
C MET A 23 -8.27 -0.58 -9.26
N GLU A 24 -9.22 -1.50 -9.27
CA GLU A 24 -10.55 -1.26 -8.72
C GLU A 24 -10.47 -1.33 -7.20
N ALA A 25 -11.29 -0.52 -6.53
CA ALA A 25 -11.39 -0.39 -5.08
C ALA A 25 -11.80 -1.68 -4.33
N LYS A 26 -11.82 -2.84 -5.00
CA LYS A 26 -12.13 -4.17 -4.47
C LYS A 26 -10.97 -5.17 -4.59
N ASN A 27 -9.75 -4.73 -4.93
CA ASN A 27 -8.59 -5.61 -5.04
C ASN A 27 -7.98 -5.90 -3.65
N PHE A 28 -8.74 -6.51 -2.76
CA PHE A 28 -8.22 -6.96 -1.48
C PHE A 28 -7.31 -8.18 -1.67
N ARG A 29 -6.21 -8.22 -0.91
CA ARG A 29 -5.26 -9.31 -0.87
C ARG A 29 -5.00 -9.67 0.59
N VAL A 30 -4.68 -10.94 0.84
CA VAL A 30 -4.18 -11.39 2.14
C VAL A 30 -3.03 -10.47 2.60
N GLY A 31 -3.11 -10.00 3.85
CA GLY A 31 -2.21 -9.01 4.45
C GLY A 31 -2.73 -7.57 4.44
N ASN A 32 -3.83 -7.29 3.72
CA ASN A 32 -4.37 -5.92 3.64
C ASN A 32 -5.09 -5.52 4.93
N LEU A 33 -4.90 -4.25 5.33
CA LEU A 33 -5.54 -3.64 6.49
C LEU A 33 -6.87 -2.98 6.12
N LEU A 34 -7.92 -3.39 6.83
CA LEU A 34 -9.32 -3.08 6.54
C LEU A 34 -10.05 -2.69 7.83
N THR A 35 -11.28 -2.20 7.69
CA THR A 35 -12.13 -1.89 8.84
C THR A 35 -13.59 -2.19 8.52
N TRP A 36 -14.42 -2.35 9.55
CA TRP A 36 -15.85 -2.64 9.41
C TRP A 36 -16.59 -1.45 8.77
N LYS A 37 -17.56 -1.73 7.89
CA LYS A 37 -18.38 -0.67 7.28
C LYS A 37 -19.20 0.09 8.30
N ASP A 38 -19.77 -0.64 9.26
CA ASP A 38 -20.75 -0.14 10.23
C ASP A 38 -20.13 0.63 11.41
N GLN A 39 -18.81 0.78 11.46
CA GLN A 39 -18.16 1.64 12.45
C GLN A 39 -18.18 3.12 12.00
N GLU A 40 -19.01 3.90 12.68
CA GLU A 40 -19.00 5.36 12.71
C GLU A 40 -18.10 5.84 13.87
N ASP A 41 -16.81 5.92 13.58
CA ASP A 41 -15.77 6.74 14.22
C ASP A 41 -15.30 6.50 15.67
N GLU A 42 -15.98 5.71 16.52
CA GLU A 42 -15.47 5.41 17.87
C GLU A 42 -14.98 3.95 17.99
N GLY A 43 -13.66 3.75 17.85
CA GLY A 43 -13.00 2.46 18.05
C GLY A 43 -12.79 1.64 16.77
N LYS A 44 -12.08 2.21 15.79
CA LYS A 44 -11.77 1.54 14.50
C LYS A 44 -10.96 0.27 14.75
N ALA A 45 -11.61 -0.89 14.68
CA ALA A 45 -10.91 -2.16 14.65
C ALA A 45 -10.11 -2.24 13.33
N ILE A 46 -8.81 -2.51 13.45
CA ILE A 46 -7.93 -2.75 12.31
C ILE A 46 -7.98 -4.25 12.04
N LEU A 47 -8.53 -4.61 10.89
CA LEU A 47 -8.74 -5.98 10.47
C LEU A 47 -7.64 -6.36 9.48
N THR A 48 -7.00 -7.50 9.71
CA THR A 48 -6.05 -8.09 8.76
C THR A 48 -6.76 -9.18 7.97
N LEU A 49 -6.77 -9.04 6.64
CA LEU A 49 -7.33 -10.07 5.78
C LEU A 49 -6.38 -11.28 5.73
N THR A 50 -6.79 -12.43 6.25
CA THR A 50 -5.94 -13.64 6.32
C THR A 50 -6.32 -14.72 5.31
N GLY A 51 -7.54 -14.66 4.75
CA GLY A 51 -7.98 -15.60 3.74
C GLY A 51 -9.15 -15.10 2.90
N ILE A 52 -9.21 -15.57 1.65
CA ILE A 52 -10.34 -15.35 0.74
C ILE A 52 -10.86 -16.72 0.31
N VAL A 53 -12.13 -17.00 0.55
CA VAL A 53 -12.79 -18.26 0.14
C VAL A 53 -13.64 -18.01 -1.10
N LEU A 54 -13.77 -19.04 -1.95
CA LEU A 54 -14.70 -19.02 -3.07
C LEU A 54 -16.14 -18.78 -2.56
N GLY A 55 -16.74 -17.64 -2.94
CA GLY A 55 -18.10 -17.26 -2.56
C GLY A 55 -18.24 -15.94 -1.78
N ASP A 56 -17.31 -15.00 -1.94
CA ASP A 56 -17.28 -13.67 -1.31
C ASP A 56 -17.13 -13.64 0.23
N CYS A 57 -16.90 -14.81 0.85
CA CYS A 57 -16.53 -14.91 2.26
C CYS A 57 -15.03 -14.66 2.45
N ILE A 58 -14.69 -13.83 3.43
CA ILE A 58 -13.33 -13.49 3.81
C ILE A 58 -13.06 -13.84 5.27
N TRP A 59 -11.83 -14.23 5.57
CA TRP A 59 -11.35 -14.47 6.93
C TRP A 59 -10.58 -13.26 7.41
N LEU A 60 -10.95 -12.76 8.59
CA LEU A 60 -10.36 -11.59 9.20
C LEU A 60 -9.80 -11.95 10.57
N GLU A 61 -8.65 -11.41 10.88
CA GLU A 61 -8.03 -11.47 12.21
C GLU A 61 -7.80 -10.04 12.71
N TRP A 62 -7.98 -9.82 14.01
CA TRP A 62 -7.59 -8.58 14.66
C TRP A 62 -7.13 -8.83 16.09
N GLU A 63 -6.39 -7.86 16.62
CA GLU A 63 -5.87 -7.89 17.98
C GLU A 63 -6.46 -6.70 18.75
N TRP A 64 -6.94 -6.98 19.96
CA TRP A 64 -7.43 -5.99 20.90
C TRP A 64 -6.28 -5.35 21.68
N GLU A 65 -6.53 -4.20 22.33
CA GLU A 65 -5.51 -3.49 23.11
C GLU A 65 -4.96 -4.29 24.30
N ASP A 66 -5.68 -5.31 24.76
CA ASP A 66 -5.27 -6.23 25.83
C ASP A 66 -4.42 -7.42 25.33
N GLY A 67 -4.16 -7.48 24.02
CA GLY A 67 -3.38 -8.54 23.36
C GLY A 67 -4.18 -9.81 23.07
N GLU A 68 -5.50 -9.81 23.27
CA GLU A 68 -6.36 -10.90 22.80
C GLU A 68 -6.55 -10.80 21.28
N SER A 69 -6.34 -11.91 20.58
CA SER A 69 -6.62 -12.02 19.15
C SER A 69 -7.97 -12.69 18.93
N ASP A 70 -8.72 -12.16 17.98
CA ASP A 70 -10.02 -12.71 17.58
C ASP A 70 -10.06 -12.85 16.06
N ASN A 71 -10.96 -13.72 15.58
CA ASN A 71 -11.15 -13.95 14.17
C ASN A 71 -12.61 -14.17 13.81
N THR A 72 -12.95 -13.82 12.57
CA THR A 72 -14.30 -14.06 12.05
C THR A 72 -14.27 -14.24 10.55
N ASP A 73 -15.26 -14.96 10.03
CA ASP A 73 -15.62 -14.94 8.63
C ASP A 73 -16.76 -13.95 8.39
N CYS A 74 -16.67 -13.17 7.32
CA CYS A 74 -17.75 -12.27 6.92
C CYS A 74 -17.78 -12.10 5.40
N ASP A 75 -18.84 -11.45 4.92
CA ASP A 75 -18.93 -11.06 3.51
C ASP A 75 -18.01 -9.87 3.21
N LEU A 76 -17.45 -9.84 2.00
CA LEU A 76 -16.66 -8.72 1.49
C LEU A 76 -17.44 -7.38 1.50
N ASP A 77 -18.76 -7.44 1.53
CA ASP A 77 -19.63 -6.27 1.65
C ASP A 77 -19.73 -5.72 3.08
N SER A 78 -19.19 -6.39 4.09
CA SER A 78 -19.18 -5.91 5.48
C SER A 78 -17.94 -5.07 5.82
N ILE A 79 -16.95 -5.02 4.92
CA ILE A 79 -15.67 -4.33 5.13
C ILE A 79 -15.47 -3.15 4.18
N LYS A 80 -14.69 -2.16 4.62
CA LYS A 80 -14.22 -1.03 3.80
C LYS A 80 -12.73 -0.82 3.97
N GLY A 81 -12.12 -0.20 2.96
CA GLY A 81 -10.75 0.28 3.05
C GLY A 81 -10.62 1.40 4.09
N ILE A 82 -9.49 1.39 4.81
CA ILE A 82 -9.10 2.48 5.71
C ILE A 82 -8.55 3.62 4.87
N SER A 83 -9.08 4.84 4.99
CA SER A 83 -8.52 6.01 4.29
C SER A 83 -7.09 6.28 4.75
N ILE A 84 -6.18 6.58 3.82
CA ILE A 84 -4.81 6.94 4.14
C ILE A 84 -4.80 8.29 4.86
N THR A 85 -4.23 8.30 6.07
CA THR A 85 -3.94 9.52 6.85
C THR A 85 -2.44 9.70 6.99
N GLU A 86 -2.00 10.87 7.44
CA GLU A 86 -0.59 11.14 7.71
C GLU A 86 -0.01 10.18 8.77
N ASP A 87 -0.79 9.84 9.80
CA ASP A 87 -0.37 8.88 10.85
C ASP A 87 -0.04 7.50 10.27
N TRP A 88 -0.84 7.02 9.32
CA TRP A 88 -0.54 5.78 8.61
C TRP A 88 0.79 5.86 7.86
N LEU A 89 1.04 6.97 7.15
CA LEU A 89 2.28 7.16 6.42
C LEU A 89 3.50 7.21 7.35
N ILE A 90 3.39 7.90 8.49
CA ILE A 90 4.44 7.94 9.52
C ILE A 90 4.70 6.52 10.05
N ASN A 91 3.64 5.79 10.40
CA ASN A 91 3.76 4.45 10.95
C ASN A 91 4.33 3.45 9.93
N PHE A 92 4.04 3.61 8.63
CA PHE A 92 4.69 2.84 7.56
C PHE A 92 6.12 3.30 7.24
N GLY A 93 6.59 4.37 7.87
CA GLY A 93 7.95 4.84 7.75
C GLY A 93 8.22 5.81 6.61
N PHE A 94 7.19 6.37 5.99
CA PHE A 94 7.35 7.49 5.08
C PHE A 94 7.86 8.72 5.82
N GLN A 95 8.62 9.55 5.11
CA GLN A 95 9.14 10.81 5.63
C GLN A 95 8.55 11.97 4.83
N ASN A 96 8.21 13.06 5.51
CA ASN A 96 7.69 14.26 4.86
C ASN A 96 8.80 15.30 4.69
N HIS A 97 9.27 15.46 3.45
CA HIS A 97 10.28 16.45 3.05
C HIS A 97 9.76 17.27 1.86
N HIS A 98 8.69 18.04 2.07
CA HIS A 98 7.85 18.72 1.06
C HIS A 98 6.81 17.84 0.37
N CYS A 99 7.01 16.53 0.38
CA CYS A 99 6.05 15.50 0.01
C CYS A 99 6.35 14.24 0.82
N TRP A 100 5.41 13.30 0.84
CA TRP A 100 5.57 12.04 1.57
C TRP A 100 6.36 11.05 0.74
N GLU A 101 7.48 10.57 1.27
CA GLU A 101 8.39 9.73 0.51
C GLU A 101 8.86 8.52 1.30
N TYR A 102 8.91 7.38 0.63
CA TYR A 102 9.56 6.17 1.08
C TYR A 102 10.74 5.89 0.15
N ARG A 103 11.97 6.01 0.66
CA ARG A 103 13.20 5.86 -0.13
C ARG A 103 13.84 4.49 0.09
N TRP A 104 14.34 3.91 -1.00
CA TRP A 104 15.28 2.80 -1.00
C TRP A 104 16.55 3.19 -1.77
N VAL A 105 17.53 2.29 -1.84
CA VAL A 105 18.88 2.60 -2.35
C VAL A 105 18.86 3.20 -3.77
N THR A 106 18.01 2.69 -4.66
CA THR A 106 17.98 3.06 -6.08
C THR A 106 16.79 3.95 -6.47
N GLY A 107 15.97 4.39 -5.52
CA GLY A 107 14.75 5.14 -5.85
C GLY A 107 13.81 5.28 -4.67
N GLY A 108 12.53 5.48 -4.96
CA GLY A 108 11.51 5.57 -3.93
C GLY A 108 10.09 5.68 -4.47
N LEU A 109 9.17 5.73 -3.51
CA LEU A 109 7.76 6.04 -3.74
C LEU A 109 7.46 7.40 -3.11
N GLN A 110 6.93 8.31 -3.92
CA GLN A 110 6.45 9.62 -3.50
C GLN A 110 4.92 9.62 -3.51
N LEU A 111 4.33 10.30 -2.54
CA LEU A 111 2.89 10.49 -2.39
C LEU A 111 2.59 11.97 -2.19
N ILE A 112 1.68 12.49 -3.01
CA ILE A 112 1.17 13.86 -2.91
C ILE A 112 -0.33 13.79 -2.61
N GLU A 113 -0.75 14.48 -1.55
CA GLU A 113 -2.17 14.60 -1.20
C GLU A 113 -2.82 15.74 -2.00
N THR A 114 -4.01 15.51 -2.53
CA THR A 114 -4.86 16.54 -3.11
C THR A 114 -6.33 16.14 -3.02
N ASN A 115 -7.13 16.92 -2.28
CA ASN A 115 -8.58 16.77 -2.13
C ASN A 115 -9.03 15.40 -1.58
N GLY A 116 -8.31 14.87 -0.59
CA GLY A 116 -8.60 13.58 0.04
C GLY A 116 -8.20 12.36 -0.80
N TYR A 117 -7.41 12.58 -1.84
CA TYR A 117 -6.80 11.54 -2.66
C TYR A 117 -5.28 11.68 -2.66
N TRP A 118 -4.59 10.55 -2.82
CA TRP A 118 -3.14 10.46 -2.86
C TRP A 118 -2.68 10.10 -4.26
N TYR A 119 -1.67 10.79 -4.76
CA TYR A 119 -1.12 10.61 -6.10
C TYR A 119 0.28 9.98 -5.96
N PRO A 120 0.41 8.66 -6.19
CA PRO A 120 1.69 7.99 -6.11
C PRO A 120 2.54 8.25 -7.34
N ALA A 121 3.84 8.39 -7.12
CA ALA A 121 4.83 8.43 -8.17
C ALA A 121 6.06 7.62 -7.75
N VAL A 122 6.50 6.71 -8.61
CA VAL A 122 7.73 5.94 -8.39
C VAL A 122 8.86 6.66 -9.08
N PHE A 123 9.92 6.94 -8.35
CA PHE A 123 11.12 7.55 -8.92
C PHE A 123 12.34 6.63 -8.76
N SER A 124 13.26 6.72 -9.71
CA SER A 124 14.57 6.08 -9.61
C SER A 124 15.67 7.11 -9.77
N HIS A 125 16.67 7.04 -8.90
CA HIS A 125 17.85 7.88 -9.02
C HIS A 125 18.64 7.49 -10.27
N PRO A 126 19.14 8.46 -11.03
CA PRO A 126 19.96 8.18 -12.20
C PRO A 126 21.29 7.54 -11.79
N GLU A 127 21.84 6.68 -12.66
CA GLU A 127 23.18 6.13 -12.45
C GLU A 127 24.27 7.20 -12.62
N MET A 128 23.96 8.29 -13.32
CA MET A 128 24.88 9.40 -13.58
C MET A 128 24.30 10.73 -13.11
N SER A 129 25.13 11.55 -12.46
CA SER A 129 24.73 12.80 -11.81
C SER A 129 24.27 13.94 -12.74
N HIS A 130 24.23 13.72 -14.06
CA HIS A 130 23.83 14.72 -15.05
C HIS A 130 22.52 14.35 -15.76
N GLU A 131 21.94 13.21 -15.40
CA GLU A 131 20.61 12.80 -15.86
C GLU A 131 19.56 13.22 -14.83
N ASP A 132 18.34 13.46 -15.31
CA ASP A 132 17.20 13.75 -14.44
C ASP A 132 16.63 12.45 -13.85
N ASP A 133 16.03 12.54 -12.66
CA ASP A 133 15.30 11.44 -12.04
C ASP A 133 14.22 10.92 -13.00
N GLN A 134 14.17 9.60 -13.16
CA GLN A 134 13.09 8.97 -13.92
C GLN A 134 11.91 8.77 -12.98
N CYS A 135 10.76 9.34 -13.34
CA CYS A 135 9.56 9.32 -12.52
C CYS A 135 8.36 8.80 -13.31
N VAL A 136 7.62 7.87 -12.72
CA VAL A 136 6.38 7.32 -13.28
C VAL A 136 5.24 7.64 -12.32
N SER A 137 4.34 8.51 -12.75
CA SER A 137 3.10 8.80 -12.03
C SER A 137 2.10 7.65 -12.18
N LEU A 138 1.43 7.33 -11.08
CA LEU A 138 0.47 6.24 -11.00
C LEU A 138 -0.95 6.77 -10.76
N ASN A 139 -1.93 5.88 -10.88
CA ASN A 139 -3.30 6.21 -10.56
C ASN A 139 -3.45 6.64 -9.10
N ARG A 140 -4.36 7.59 -8.86
CA ARG A 140 -4.67 8.05 -7.51
C ARG A 140 -5.18 6.90 -6.64
N ILE A 141 -4.81 6.93 -5.37
CA ILE A 141 -5.28 6.01 -4.33
C ILE A 141 -5.94 6.79 -3.21
N LYS A 142 -6.74 6.11 -2.40
CA LYS A 142 -7.43 6.67 -1.24
C LYS A 142 -7.23 5.83 0.02
N TYR A 143 -7.04 4.52 -0.14
CA TYR A 143 -7.09 3.57 0.97
C TYR A 143 -5.74 2.91 1.24
N VAL A 144 -5.49 2.57 2.51
CA VAL A 144 -4.26 1.92 2.99
C VAL A 144 -3.96 0.63 2.23
N HIS A 145 -4.97 -0.20 1.97
CA HIS A 145 -4.78 -1.44 1.21
C HIS A 145 -4.29 -1.20 -0.23
N GLU A 146 -4.68 -0.09 -0.88
CA GLU A 146 -4.18 0.27 -2.21
C GLU A 146 -2.70 0.65 -2.15
N LEU A 147 -2.28 1.34 -1.09
CA LEU A 147 -0.87 1.64 -0.83
C LEU A 147 -0.06 0.38 -0.53
N GLN A 148 -0.57 -0.54 0.29
CA GLN A 148 0.08 -1.83 0.59
C GLN A 148 0.25 -2.67 -0.67
N ASN A 149 -0.80 -2.80 -1.49
CA ASN A 149 -0.74 -3.51 -2.76
C ASN A 149 0.28 -2.87 -3.72
N LEU A 150 0.29 -1.54 -3.80
CA LEU A 150 1.24 -0.82 -4.64
C LEU A 150 2.68 -1.04 -4.17
N PHE A 151 2.92 -0.92 -2.87
CA PHE A 151 4.24 -1.13 -2.29
C PHE A 151 4.75 -2.55 -2.52
N PHE A 152 3.88 -3.55 -2.32
CA PHE A 152 4.20 -4.95 -2.59
C PHE A 152 4.52 -5.19 -4.07
N ALA A 153 3.74 -4.61 -4.98
CA ALA A 153 3.98 -4.71 -6.42
C ALA A 153 5.34 -4.14 -6.86
N ILE A 154 5.80 -3.05 -6.23
CA ILE A 154 7.07 -2.41 -6.56
C ILE A 154 8.26 -3.13 -5.91
N THR A 155 8.12 -3.48 -4.63
CA THR A 155 9.26 -3.93 -3.80
C THR A 155 9.32 -5.44 -3.60
N GLY A 156 8.22 -6.15 -3.83
CA GLY A 156 8.05 -7.56 -3.47
C GLY A 156 7.99 -7.82 -1.96
N LYS A 157 7.85 -6.77 -1.14
CA LYS A 157 7.80 -6.84 0.32
C LYS A 157 6.50 -6.28 0.86
N GLU A 158 6.06 -6.79 2.01
CA GLU A 158 4.90 -6.24 2.71
C GLU A 158 5.22 -4.88 3.31
N LEU A 159 4.24 -3.98 3.29
CA LEU A 159 4.33 -2.70 3.96
C LEU A 159 3.88 -2.89 5.42
N GLU A 160 4.86 -3.07 6.29
CA GLU A 160 4.67 -3.33 7.72
C GLU A 160 4.62 -2.02 8.52
N LEU A 161 3.86 -2.04 9.62
CA LEU A 161 3.90 -0.97 10.61
C LEU A 161 5.27 -1.00 11.30
N LYS A 162 5.93 0.16 11.41
CA LYS A 162 7.09 0.29 12.27
C LYS A 162 6.63 0.05 13.70
N GLU A 163 7.18 -0.97 14.34
CA GLU A 163 7.16 -1.06 15.80
C GLU A 163 7.79 0.22 16.34
N LEU A 164 7.02 1.00 17.09
CA LEU A 164 7.54 2.10 17.89
C LEU A 164 8.40 1.47 18.98
N VAL A 165 9.71 1.39 18.74
CA VAL A 165 10.71 1.00 19.75
C VAL A 165 10.82 2.08 20.83
#